data_AF-A0A2J7RF62-F1
#
_entry.id   AF-A0A2J7RF62-F1
#
_cell.length_a   1.000
_cell.length_b   1.000
_cell.length_c   1.000
_cell.angle_alpha   90.00
_cell.angle_beta   90.00
_cell.angle_gamma   90.00
#
_symmetry.space_group_name_H-M   'P 1'
#
loop_
_entity.id
_entity.type
_entity.pdbx_description
1 polymer ?
#
loop_
_entity_poly.entity_id
_entity_poly.type
_entity_poly.pdbx_seq_one_letter_code
_entity_poly.pdbx_strand_id
1 'polypeptide(L)'
;MHSLEVLARIQNKTVTEVMEPHRELLQDMIPPKKHLLRHQPANVQIGIMDGNTFCTTLEPRLFTIDLSIVEHKVFFHELLSLCEAENSVLNKLPCYKSVSNLVPLRKSALRALAACHYIQSCREKIFPVLYKALEQSNPELQEAGFECMKKFIAGFQIDM
;
A
#
# COMPACT_ATOMS: atom_id res chain seq x y z
N MET A 1 14.64 -2.74 -4.30
CA MET A 1 14.51 -1.34 -4.73
C MET A 1 15.86 -0.78 -5.18
N HIS A 2 16.90 -0.80 -4.34
CA HIS A 2 18.23 -0.28 -4.68
C HIS A 2 18.81 -0.69 -6.05
N SER A 3 18.72 -1.97 -6.44
CA SER A 3 19.25 -2.42 -7.73
C SER A 3 18.54 -1.77 -8.93
N LEU A 4 17.22 -1.52 -8.84
CA LEU A 4 16.47 -0.83 -9.89
C LEU A 4 16.89 0.65 -9.99
N GLU A 5 17.13 1.31 -8.85
CA GLU A 5 17.63 2.69 -8.80
C GLU A 5 19.03 2.80 -9.42
N VAL A 6 19.92 1.85 -9.13
CA VAL A 6 21.26 1.79 -9.72
C VAL A 6 21.18 1.56 -11.23
N LEU A 7 20.32 0.64 -11.70
CA LEU A 7 20.12 0.39 -13.13
C LEU A 7 19.56 1.62 -13.84
N ALA A 8 18.56 2.27 -13.25
CA ALA A 8 17.96 3.51 -13.76
C ALA A 8 19.02 4.60 -13.91
N ARG A 9 19.87 4.79 -12.89
CA ARG A 9 20.98 5.74 -12.92
C ARG A 9 22.01 5.42 -14.00
N ILE A 10 22.40 4.15 -14.17
CA ILE A 10 23.37 3.74 -15.20
C ILE A 10 22.81 3.94 -16.61
N GLN A 11 21.52 3.69 -16.80
CA GLN A 11 20.85 3.83 -18.10
C GLN A 11 20.39 5.27 -18.41
N ASN A 12 20.58 6.21 -17.47
CA ASN A 12 20.02 7.56 -17.55
C ASN A 12 18.50 7.56 -17.81
N LYS A 13 17.78 6.71 -17.08
CA LYS A 13 16.33 6.53 -17.12
C LYS A 13 15.75 6.66 -15.73
N THR A 14 14.46 6.93 -15.64
CA THR A 14 13.67 6.75 -14.42
C THR A 14 13.50 5.27 -14.10
N VAL A 15 13.21 4.95 -12.84
CA VAL A 15 12.87 3.57 -12.45
C VAL A 15 11.64 3.07 -13.20
N THR A 16 10.68 3.96 -13.48
CA THR A 16 9.48 3.63 -14.26
C THR A 16 9.84 3.20 -15.67
N GLU A 17 10.71 3.93 -16.36
CA GLU A 17 11.15 3.56 -17.71
C GLU A 17 11.95 2.25 -17.76
N VAL A 18 12.67 1.92 -16.68
CA VAL A 18 13.34 0.60 -16.55
C VAL A 18 12.31 -0.51 -16.37
N MET A 19 11.20 -0.23 -15.68
CA MET A 19 10.16 -1.23 -15.39
C MET A 19 9.09 -1.37 -16.46
N GLU A 20 8.87 -0.35 -17.29
CA GLU A 20 7.81 -0.32 -18.31
C GLU A 20 7.79 -1.56 -19.22
N PRO A 21 8.94 -2.09 -19.71
CA PRO A 21 8.95 -3.30 -20.54
C PRO A 21 8.40 -4.56 -19.83
N HIS A 22 8.33 -4.54 -18.50
CA HIS A 22 7.86 -5.66 -17.67
C HIS A 22 6.46 -5.42 -17.09
N ARG A 23 5.79 -4.33 -17.48
CA ARG A 23 4.49 -3.92 -16.92
C ARG A 23 3.41 -4.99 -17.11
N GLU A 24 3.35 -5.63 -18.28
CA GLU A 24 2.36 -6.68 -18.56
C GLU A 24 2.49 -7.91 -17.64
N LEU A 25 3.69 -8.20 -17.14
CA LEU A 25 3.91 -9.29 -16.19
C LEU A 25 3.40 -8.95 -14.78
N LEU A 26 3.33 -7.66 -14.45
CA LEU A 26 2.93 -7.18 -13.13
C LEU A 26 1.45 -6.83 -13.03
N GLN A 27 0.75 -6.64 -14.15
CA GLN A 27 -0.63 -6.13 -14.19
C GLN A 27 -1.69 -7.04 -13.51
N ASP A 28 -1.37 -8.32 -13.30
CA ASP A 28 -2.25 -9.27 -12.60
C ASP A 28 -2.10 -9.16 -11.06
N MET A 29 -0.99 -8.59 -10.59
CA MET A 29 -0.59 -8.48 -9.19
C MET A 29 -0.67 -7.04 -8.64
N ILE A 30 -0.52 -6.03 -9.49
CA ILE A 30 -0.39 -4.62 -9.09
C ILE A 30 -1.26 -3.72 -10.00
N PRO A 31 -2.46 -3.30 -9.56
CA PRO A 31 -3.20 -3.81 -8.40
C PRO A 31 -3.69 -5.25 -8.61
N PRO A 32 -3.94 -6.02 -7.53
CA PRO A 32 -4.29 -7.43 -7.65
C PRO A 32 -5.66 -7.62 -8.29
N LYS A 33 -5.71 -8.34 -9.41
CA LYS A 33 -6.97 -8.70 -10.09
C LYS A 33 -7.43 -10.12 -9.73
N LYS A 34 -6.49 -11.07 -9.76
CA LYS A 34 -6.77 -12.50 -9.50
C LYS A 34 -6.45 -12.92 -8.07
N HIS A 35 -5.52 -12.21 -7.42
CA HIS A 35 -4.95 -12.59 -6.14
C HIS A 35 -5.44 -11.69 -5.01
N LEU A 36 -6.71 -11.86 -4.61
CA LEU A 36 -7.32 -11.11 -3.50
C LEU A 36 -6.48 -11.23 -2.21
N LEU A 37 -6.33 -10.12 -1.49
CA LEU A 37 -5.35 -10.01 -0.41
C LEU A 37 -5.66 -11.01 0.71
N ARG A 38 -6.91 -11.09 1.15
CA ARG A 38 -7.33 -11.98 2.26
C ARG A 38 -7.17 -13.47 1.98
N HIS A 39 -7.08 -13.86 0.71
CA HIS A 39 -6.86 -15.26 0.31
C HIS A 39 -5.38 -15.65 0.33
N GLN A 40 -4.47 -14.68 0.45
CA GLN A 40 -3.04 -14.93 0.49
C GLN A 40 -2.53 -15.06 1.93
N PRO A 41 -1.46 -15.83 2.19
CA PRO A 41 -0.75 -15.80 3.47
C PRO A 41 -0.19 -14.40 3.76
N ALA A 42 -0.01 -14.05 5.04
CA ALA A 42 0.37 -12.70 5.46
C ALA A 42 1.66 -12.16 4.81
N ASN A 43 2.67 -13.01 4.58
CA ASN A 43 3.90 -12.62 3.90
C ASN A 43 3.67 -12.25 2.41
N VAL A 44 2.78 -12.97 1.72
CA VAL A 44 2.40 -12.65 0.34
C VAL A 44 1.57 -11.37 0.30
N GLN A 45 0.69 -11.15 1.28
CA GLN A 45 -0.04 -9.89 1.41
C GLN A 45 0.89 -8.69 1.55
N ILE A 46 1.91 -8.80 2.41
CA ILE A 46 2.96 -7.78 2.55
C ILE A 46 3.61 -7.50 1.19
N GLY A 47 4.01 -8.53 0.45
CA GLY A 47 4.60 -8.37 -0.87
C GLY A 47 3.69 -7.66 -1.88
N ILE A 48 2.39 -7.97 -1.90
CA ILE A 48 1.40 -7.32 -2.77
C ILE A 48 1.24 -5.84 -2.38
N MET A 49 1.12 -5.53 -1.09
CA MET A 49 0.95 -4.15 -0.60
C MET A 49 2.19 -3.30 -0.84
N ASP A 50 3.38 -3.84 -0.54
CA ASP A 50 4.65 -3.14 -0.75
C ASP A 50 4.92 -2.95 -2.24
N GLY A 51 4.62 -3.95 -3.08
CA GLY A 51 4.71 -3.85 -4.54
C GLY A 51 3.79 -2.78 -5.12
N ASN A 52 2.53 -2.72 -4.64
CA ASN A 52 1.59 -1.66 -5.01
C ASN A 52 2.08 -0.28 -4.58
N THR A 53 2.53 -0.15 -3.34
CA THR A 53 3.10 1.10 -2.81
C THR A 53 4.26 1.57 -3.68
N PHE A 54 5.20 0.68 -3.98
CA PHE A 54 6.35 0.99 -4.81
C PHE A 54 5.92 1.50 -6.19
N CYS A 55 5.12 0.73 -6.93
CA CYS A 55 4.74 1.09 -8.31
C CYS A 55 3.87 2.36 -8.41
N THR A 56 3.07 2.65 -7.39
CA THR A 56 2.17 3.82 -7.34
C THR A 56 2.86 5.08 -6.81
N THR A 57 4.06 4.96 -6.24
CA THR A 57 4.88 6.07 -5.75
C THR A 57 6.05 6.44 -6.67
N LEU A 58 6.27 5.67 -7.74
CA LEU A 58 7.23 6.04 -8.79
C LEU A 58 6.81 7.34 -9.49
N GLU A 59 7.80 8.05 -10.03
CA GLU A 59 7.61 9.28 -10.81
C GLU A 59 8.19 9.10 -12.22
N PRO A 60 7.35 8.95 -13.26
CA PRO A 60 5.89 8.82 -13.25
C PRO A 60 5.40 7.49 -12.66
N ARG A 61 4.13 7.41 -12.26
CA ARG A 61 3.56 6.18 -11.66
C ARG A 61 3.50 5.05 -12.70
N LEU A 62 3.94 3.85 -12.33
CA LEU A 62 3.86 2.67 -13.19
C LEU A 62 2.43 2.09 -13.22
N PHE A 63 1.75 2.12 -12.08
CA PHE A 63 0.37 1.68 -11.92
C PHE A 63 -0.44 2.68 -11.11
N THR A 64 -1.75 2.69 -11.34
CA THR A 64 -2.72 3.46 -10.58
C THR A 64 -3.89 2.55 -10.19
N ILE A 65 -4.47 2.81 -9.03
CA ILE A 65 -5.70 2.18 -8.58
C ILE A 65 -6.86 2.97 -9.17
N ASP A 66 -7.69 2.26 -9.91
CA ASP A 66 -8.95 2.75 -10.48
C ASP A 66 -10.13 2.12 -9.73
N LEU A 67 -10.91 2.92 -9.01
CA LEU A 67 -12.02 2.45 -8.20
C LEU A 67 -13.30 2.15 -8.99
N SER A 68 -13.31 2.40 -10.30
CA SER A 68 -14.33 1.87 -11.20
C SER A 68 -14.17 0.36 -11.41
N ILE A 69 -12.96 -0.17 -11.21
CA ILE A 69 -12.64 -1.59 -11.29
C ILE A 69 -12.94 -2.25 -9.94
N VAL A 70 -13.73 -3.33 -9.97
CA VAL A 70 -14.22 -4.01 -8.77
C VAL A 70 -13.08 -4.55 -7.91
N GLU A 71 -12.08 -5.18 -8.53
CA GLU A 71 -10.93 -5.79 -7.87
C GLU A 71 -10.08 -4.74 -7.15
N HIS A 72 -9.87 -3.59 -7.77
CA HIS A 72 -9.15 -2.46 -7.20
C HIS A 72 -9.90 -1.87 -6.00
N LYS A 73 -11.23 -1.76 -6.09
CA LYS A 73 -12.08 -1.32 -5.00
C LYS A 73 -12.05 -2.31 -3.82
N VAL A 74 -12.04 -3.61 -4.11
CA VAL A 74 -11.89 -4.66 -3.09
C VAL A 74 -10.53 -4.53 -2.40
N PHE A 75 -9.44 -4.42 -3.16
CA PHE A 75 -8.10 -4.23 -2.61
C PHE A 75 -8.03 -3.00 -1.69
N PHE A 76 -8.55 -1.86 -2.13
CA PHE A 76 -8.60 -0.65 -1.31
C PHE A 76 -9.40 -0.83 -0.01
N HIS A 77 -10.54 -1.52 -0.07
CA HIS A 77 -11.34 -1.82 1.12
C HIS A 77 -10.63 -2.80 2.07
N GLU A 78 -9.90 -3.78 1.54
CA GLU A 78 -9.07 -4.68 2.33
C GLU A 78 -7.94 -3.92 3.05
N LEU A 79 -7.30 -2.94 2.40
CA LEU A 79 -6.31 -2.06 3.04
C LEU A 79 -6.91 -1.28 4.22
N LEU A 80 -8.08 -0.65 4.04
CA LEU A 80 -8.78 0.05 5.12
C LEU A 80 -9.07 -0.89 6.28
N SER A 81 -9.66 -2.05 5.98
CA SER A 81 -10.01 -3.05 6.97
C SER A 81 -8.81 -3.56 7.75
N LEU A 82 -7.64 -3.73 7.12
CA LEU A 82 -6.41 -4.16 7.80
C LEU A 82 -5.86 -3.12 8.76
N CYS A 83 -5.98 -1.85 8.40
CA CYS A 83 -5.53 -0.74 9.26
C CYS A 83 -6.48 -0.55 10.45
N GLU A 84 -7.79 -0.71 10.26
CA GLU A 84 -8.81 -0.40 11.27
C GLU A 84 -9.15 -1.55 12.21
N ALA A 85 -9.12 -2.79 11.72
CA ALA A 85 -9.57 -3.95 12.50
C ALA A 85 -8.73 -4.13 13.77
N GLU A 86 -9.32 -4.68 14.82
CA GLU A 86 -8.59 -5.10 16.01
C GLU A 86 -7.83 -6.41 15.77
N ASN A 87 -6.74 -6.63 16.51
CA ASN A 87 -6.00 -7.90 16.44
C ASN A 87 -6.88 -9.11 16.79
N SER A 88 -7.85 -8.93 17.69
CA SER A 88 -8.83 -9.95 18.07
C SER A 88 -9.68 -10.43 16.88
N VAL A 89 -9.99 -9.53 15.94
CA VAL A 89 -10.76 -9.82 14.73
C VAL A 89 -9.86 -10.46 13.68
N LEU A 90 -8.66 -9.91 13.46
CA LEU A 90 -7.71 -10.44 12.48
C LEU A 90 -7.29 -11.88 12.82
N ASN A 91 -7.01 -12.18 14.09
CA ASN A 91 -6.59 -13.52 14.52
C ASN A 91 -7.66 -14.61 14.30
N LYS A 92 -8.92 -14.25 14.07
CA LYS A 92 -9.98 -15.22 13.71
C LYS A 92 -9.87 -15.67 12.25
N LEU A 93 -9.23 -14.88 11.39
CA LEU A 93 -9.09 -15.19 9.97
C LEU A 93 -8.04 -16.29 9.75
N PRO A 94 -8.33 -17.30 8.90
CA PRO A 94 -7.43 -18.43 8.68
C PRO A 94 -6.00 -18.02 8.28
N CYS A 95 -5.85 -16.97 7.47
CA CYS A 95 -4.57 -16.49 6.97
C CYS A 95 -3.65 -15.83 8.02
N TYR A 96 -4.18 -15.52 9.21
CA TYR A 96 -3.42 -14.90 10.30
C TYR A 96 -3.26 -15.79 11.53
N LYS A 97 -3.89 -16.99 11.57
CA LYS A 97 -3.85 -17.88 12.75
C LYS A 97 -2.44 -18.26 13.21
N SER A 98 -1.50 -18.40 12.28
CA SER A 98 -0.11 -18.75 12.55
C SER A 98 0.83 -17.55 12.68
N VAL A 99 0.31 -16.32 12.60
CA VAL A 99 1.10 -15.09 12.60
C VAL A 99 1.21 -14.58 14.03
N SER A 100 2.42 -14.65 14.61
CA SER A 100 2.69 -14.17 15.97
C SER A 100 2.72 -12.64 16.08
N ASN A 101 3.08 -11.96 14.99
CA ASN A 101 3.22 -10.51 14.95
C ASN A 101 2.56 -9.93 13.68
N LEU A 102 1.47 -9.18 13.85
CA LEU A 102 0.76 -8.49 12.76
C LEU A 102 1.30 -7.09 12.46
N VAL A 103 2.28 -6.59 13.23
CA VAL A 103 2.85 -5.25 13.04
C VAL A 103 3.40 -5.06 11.61
N PRO A 104 4.21 -5.98 11.03
CA PRO A 104 4.70 -5.80 9.67
C PRO A 104 3.60 -5.69 8.62
N LEU A 105 2.56 -6.52 8.74
CA LEU A 105 1.38 -6.51 7.86
C LEU A 105 0.68 -5.15 7.91
N ARG A 106 0.44 -4.62 9.11
CA ARG A 106 -0.20 -3.31 9.30
C ARG A 106 0.66 -2.17 8.77
N LYS A 107 1.98 -2.22 8.95
CA LYS A 107 2.89 -1.19 8.41
C LYS A 107 2.81 -1.14 6.88
N SER A 108 2.80 -2.30 6.22
CA SER A 108 2.63 -2.38 4.76
C SER A 108 1.25 -1.91 4.31
N ALA A 109 0.19 -2.24 5.05
CA ALA A 109 -1.17 -1.75 4.75
C ALA A 109 -1.28 -0.23 4.88
N LEU A 110 -0.73 0.37 5.96
CA LEU A 110 -0.72 1.82 6.17
C LEU A 110 0.03 2.55 5.05
N ARG A 111 1.18 2.02 4.63
CA ARG A 111 1.99 2.60 3.54
C ARG A 111 1.26 2.54 2.19
N ALA A 112 0.66 1.40 1.88
CA ALA A 112 -0.14 1.23 0.67
C ALA A 112 -1.36 2.17 0.66
N LEU A 113 -2.04 2.30 1.80
CA LEU A 113 -3.18 3.20 1.94
C LEU A 113 -2.77 4.67 1.78
N ALA A 114 -1.66 5.09 2.41
CA ALA A 114 -1.13 6.45 2.28
C ALA A 114 -0.70 6.77 0.84
N ALA A 115 -0.12 5.80 0.13
CA ALA A 115 0.23 5.95 -1.29
C ALA A 115 -0.99 6.20 -2.20
N CYS A 116 -2.21 5.87 -1.75
CA CYS A 116 -3.45 6.14 -2.49
C CYS A 116 -3.93 7.61 -2.40
N HIS A 117 -3.12 8.55 -1.86
CA HIS A 117 -3.46 9.97 -1.74
C HIS A 117 -3.84 10.64 -3.08
N TYR A 118 -3.36 10.11 -4.21
CA TYR A 118 -3.70 10.61 -5.55
C TYR A 118 -5.18 10.39 -5.91
N ILE A 119 -5.89 9.50 -5.21
CA ILE A 119 -7.32 9.23 -5.42
C ILE A 119 -8.16 10.18 -4.56
N GLN A 120 -8.57 11.31 -5.14
CA GLN A 120 -9.21 12.40 -4.40
C GLN A 120 -10.44 11.97 -3.59
N SER A 121 -11.32 11.13 -4.16
CA SER A 121 -12.55 10.64 -3.51
C SER A 121 -12.30 9.75 -2.28
N CYS A 122 -11.09 9.23 -2.10
CA CYS A 122 -10.74 8.36 -0.98
C CYS A 122 -9.99 9.05 0.14
N ARG A 123 -9.55 10.30 -0.07
CA ARG A 123 -8.75 11.04 0.91
C ARG A 123 -9.46 11.16 2.27
N GLU A 124 -10.76 11.45 2.27
CA GLU A 124 -11.58 11.56 3.48
C GLU A 124 -11.69 10.24 4.26
N LYS A 125 -11.50 9.10 3.60
CA LYS A 125 -11.49 7.78 4.25
C LYS A 125 -10.10 7.40 4.76
N ILE A 126 -9.05 7.83 4.07
CA ILE A 126 -7.66 7.51 4.43
C ILE A 126 -7.23 8.34 5.66
N PHE A 127 -7.59 9.62 5.69
CA PHE A 127 -7.12 10.54 6.74
C PHE A 127 -7.45 10.07 8.17
N PRO A 128 -8.70 9.68 8.51
CA PRO A 128 -9.02 9.21 9.86
C PRO A 128 -8.24 7.96 10.26
N VAL A 129 -7.97 7.06 9.31
CA VAL A 129 -7.19 5.83 9.54
C VAL A 129 -5.75 6.16 9.87
N LEU A 130 -5.11 7.05 9.10
CA LEU A 130 -3.75 7.50 9.37
C LEU A 130 -3.67 8.30 10.68
N TYR A 131 -4.68 9.13 10.97
CA TYR A 131 -4.74 9.89 12.22
C TYR A 131 -4.82 8.97 13.42
N LYS A 132 -5.71 7.97 13.40
CA LYS A 132 -5.80 6.95 14.46
C LYS A 132 -4.51 6.14 14.60
N ALA A 133 -3.74 5.96 13.53
CA ALA A 133 -2.44 5.29 13.61
C ALA A 133 -1.43 6.09 14.47
N LEU A 134 -1.53 7.42 14.51
CA LEU A 134 -0.67 8.28 15.36
C LEU A 134 -0.96 8.10 16.86
N GLU A 135 -2.16 7.68 17.21
CA GLU A 135 -2.60 7.48 18.59
C GLU A 135 -2.36 6.05 19.10
N GLN A 136 -1.74 5.17 18.29
CA GLN A 136 -1.52 3.80 18.70
C GLN A 136 -0.44 3.68 19.79
N SER A 137 -0.70 2.79 20.76
CA SER A 137 0.25 2.50 21.84
C SER A 137 1.50 1.73 21.38
N ASN A 138 1.45 1.09 20.21
CA ASN A 138 2.61 0.41 19.64
C ASN A 138 3.51 1.42 18.92
N PRO A 139 4.77 1.61 19.36
CA PRO A 139 5.64 2.65 18.83
C PRO A 139 5.99 2.45 17.35
N GLU A 140 6.11 1.20 16.87
CA GLU A 140 6.40 0.94 15.47
C GLU A 140 5.24 1.28 14.53
N LEU A 141 4.01 1.11 15.00
CA LEU A 141 2.80 1.48 14.24
C LEU A 141 2.57 2.98 14.30
N GLN A 142 2.86 3.62 15.44
CA GLN A 142 2.82 5.08 15.58
C GLN A 142 3.82 5.75 14.65
N GLU A 143 5.08 5.29 14.63
CA GLU A 143 6.11 5.80 13.72
C GLU A 143 5.72 5.60 12.26
N ALA A 144 5.21 4.41 11.90
CA ALA A 144 4.72 4.16 10.55
C ALA A 144 3.55 5.08 10.20
N GLY A 145 2.62 5.31 11.13
CA GLY A 145 1.51 6.25 10.98
C GLY A 145 1.99 7.68 10.73
N PHE A 146 3.01 8.14 11.46
CA PHE A 146 3.60 9.46 11.30
C PHE A 146 4.22 9.64 9.91
N GLU A 147 5.06 8.71 9.48
CA GLU A 147 5.67 8.74 8.15
C GLU A 147 4.63 8.66 7.03
N CYS A 148 3.59 7.83 7.20
CA CYS A 148 2.49 7.73 6.26
C CYS A 148 1.69 9.03 6.18
N MET A 149 1.38 9.67 7.32
CA MET A 149 0.67 10.94 7.37
C MET A 149 1.48 12.05 6.69
N LYS A 150 2.79 12.13 6.96
CA LYS A 150 3.68 13.11 6.33
C LYS A 150 3.67 12.97 4.80
N LYS A 151 3.80 11.74 4.30
CA LYS A 151 3.75 11.45 2.85
C LYS A 151 2.38 11.73 2.25
N PHE A 152 1.32 11.35 2.96
CA PHE A 152 -0.06 11.58 2.55
C PHE A 152 -0.30 13.08 2.36
N ILE A 153 0.04 13.92 3.35
CA ILE A 153 -0.12 15.38 3.29
C ILE A 153 0.79 16.00 2.22
N ALA A 154 2.05 15.58 2.09
CA ALA A 154 2.93 16.10 1.03
C ALA A 154 2.38 15.81 -0.38
N GLY A 155 1.63 14.71 -0.51
CA GLY A 155 0.90 14.35 -1.72
C GLY A 155 -0.41 15.09 -1.93
N PHE A 156 -0.85 15.94 -0.98
CA PHE A 156 -1.91 16.92 -1.18
C PHE A 156 -1.26 18.18 -1.77
N GLN A 157 -1.30 18.33 -3.09
CA GLN A 157 -1.44 19.69 -3.59
C GLN A 157 -2.87 20.11 -3.28
N ILE A 158 -3.02 20.85 -2.18
CA ILE A 158 -4.19 21.70 -1.98
C ILE A 158 -3.98 22.80 -3.03
N ASP A 159 -4.68 22.70 -4.15
CA ASP A 159 -4.93 23.90 -4.96
C ASP A 159 -5.68 24.85 -4.01
N MET A 160 -4.94 25.82 -3.49
CA MET A 160 -5.44 26.87 -2.60
C MET A 160 -5.97 28.02 -3.45
#